data_AF-A0A5C8PES7-F1
#
_entry.id   AF-A0A5C8PES7-F1
#
_cell.length_a   1.000
_cell.length_b   1.000
_cell.length_c   1.000
_cell.angle_alpha   90.00
_cell.angle_beta   90.00
_cell.angle_gamma   90.00
#
_symmetry.space_group_name_H-M   'P 1'
#
loop_
_entity.id
_entity.type
_entity.pdbx_description
1 polymer ?
#
loop_
_entity_poly.entity_id
_entity_poly.type
_entity_poly.pdbx_seq_one_letter_code
_entity_poly.pdbx_strand_id
1 'polypeptide(L)' 'MNVMLILLPVALLLGGCGLVGFLWALRSGQFEDPDGDAARILFDEPSQRQGRS' A
#
# COMPACT_ATOMS: atom_id res chain seq x y z
N MET A 1 -34.90 22.10 -4.69
CA MET A 1 -34.22 21.16 -5.61
C MET A 1 -33.60 20.03 -4.81
N ASN A 2 -33.74 18.79 -5.29
CA ASN A 2 -33.42 17.60 -4.52
C ASN A 2 -31.92 17.26 -4.62
N VAL A 3 -31.13 17.67 -3.61
CA VAL A 3 -29.66 17.52 -3.54
C VAL A 3 -29.20 16.05 -3.73
N MET A 4 -30.07 15.10 -3.40
CA MET A 4 -29.88 13.66 -3.58
C MET A 4 -29.54 13.28 -5.04
N LEU A 5 -30.07 14.00 -6.03
CA LEU A 5 -29.76 13.75 -7.45
C LEU A 5 -28.28 13.99 -7.80
N ILE A 6 -27.58 14.83 -7.03
CA ILE A 6 -26.15 15.13 -7.23
C ILE A 6 -25.31 14.27 -6.28
N LEU A 7 -25.73 14.11 -5.02
CA LEU A 7 -24.95 13.33 -4.05
C LEU A 7 -24.86 11.85 -4.41
N LEU A 8 -25.93 11.26 -4.97
CA LEU A 8 -25.94 9.84 -5.34
C LEU A 8 -24.88 9.49 -6.40
N PRO A 9 -24.81 10.16 -7.57
CA PRO A 9 -23.76 9.87 -8.54
C PRO A 9 -22.36 10.24 -8.03
N VAL A 10 -22.23 11.30 -7.24
CA VAL A 10 -20.94 11.71 -6.65
C VAL A 10 -20.43 10.63 -5.68
N ALA A 11 -21.29 10.10 -4.80
CA ALA A 11 -20.93 9.04 -3.88
C ALA A 11 -20.57 7.73 -4.60
N LEU A 12 -21.30 7.37 -5.66
CA LEU A 12 -20.99 6.20 -6.49
C LEU A 12 -19.67 6.35 -7.23
N LEU A 13 -19.37 7.54 -7.76
CA LEU A 13 -18.08 7.84 -8.38
C LEU A 13 -16.93 7.77 -7.37
N LEU A 14 -17.08 8.41 -6.20
CA LEU A 14 -16.07 8.36 -5.14
C LEU A 14 -15.81 6.93 -4.66
N GLY A 15 -16.88 6.16 -4.40
CA GLY A 15 -16.78 4.76 -4.01
C GLY A 15 -16.16 3.89 -5.10
N GLY A 16 -16.57 4.08 -6.37
CA GLY A 16 -16.02 3.36 -7.51
C GLY A 16 -14.56 3.67 -7.76
N CYS A 17 -14.16 4.95 -7.73
CA CYS A 17 -12.77 5.37 -7.85
C CYS A 17 -11.90 4.79 -6.74
N GLY A 18 -12.39 4.81 -5.49
CA GLY A 18 -11.69 4.19 -4.36
C GLY A 18 -11.52 2.68 -4.53
N LEU A 19 -12.57 1.97 -4.96
CA LEU A 19 -12.52 0.53 -5.20
C LEU A 19 -11.54 0.17 -6.33
N VAL A 20 -11.58 0.91 -7.45
CA VAL A 20 -10.64 0.70 -8.57
C VAL A 20 -9.21 0.98 -8.14
N GLY A 21 -8.97 2.06 -7.39
CA GLY A 21 -7.64 2.38 -6.85
C GLY A 21 -7.12 1.30 -5.90
N PHE A 22 -7.99 0.78 -5.03
CA PHE A 22 -7.65 -0.32 -4.12
C PHE A 22 -7.30 -1.61 -4.86
N LEU A 23 -8.11 -2.01 -5.85
CA LEU A 23 -7.84 -3.19 -6.67
C LEU A 23 -6.56 -3.03 -7.52
N TRP A 24 -6.28 -1.82 -7.99
CA TRP A 24 -5.03 -1.50 -8.68
C TRP A 24 -3.82 -1.63 -7.74
N ALA A 25 -3.90 -1.10 -6.53
CA ALA A 25 -2.84 -1.20 -5.52
C ALA A 25 -2.53 -2.67 -5.14
N LEU A 26 -3.57 -3.49 -4.95
CA LEU A 26 -3.41 -4.93 -4.72
C LEU A 26 -2.75 -5.63 -5.91
N ARG A 27 -3.13 -5.29 -7.14
CA ARG A 27 -2.57 -5.92 -8.35
C ARG A 27 -1.17 -5.42 -8.72
N SER A 28 -0.78 -4.25 -8.23
CA SER A 28 0.53 -3.65 -8.48
C SER A 28 1.69 -4.32 -7.72
N GLY A 29 1.44 -5.35 -6.91
CA GLY A 29 2.52 -6.10 -6.25
C GLY A 29 3.32 -5.27 -5.24
N GLN A 30 2.86 -4.07 -4.88
CA GLN A 30 3.49 -3.18 -3.89
C GLN A 30 3.60 -3.81 -2.49
N PHE A 31 2.93 -4.94 -2.26
CA PHE A 31 2.98 -5.73 -1.04
C PHE A 31 3.83 -7.00 -1.15
N GLU A 32 4.55 -7.23 -2.25
CA GLU A 32 5.48 -8.38 -2.34
C GLU A 32 6.80 -8.14 -1.60
N ASP A 33 7.20 -6.89 -1.36
CA ASP A 33 8.47 -6.54 -0.69
C ASP A 33 8.42 -5.76 0.67
N PRO A 34 7.27 -5.43 1.30
CA PRO A 34 7.29 -4.81 2.64
C PRO A 34 7.78 -5.77 3.74
N ASP A 35 7.60 -7.09 3.56
CA ASP A 35 8.12 -8.10 4.49
C ASP A 35 9.66 -8.24 4.39
N GLY A 36 10.24 -8.02 3.21
CA GLY A 36 11.69 -8.04 2.99
C GLY A 36 12.42 -6.85 3.62
N ASP A 37 11.82 -5.65 3.54
CA ASP A 37 12.38 -4.42 4.11
C ASP A 37 12.25 -4.39 5.65
N ALA A 38 11.13 -4.88 6.20
CA ALA A 38 10.93 -5.03 7.64
C ALA A 38 11.84 -6.12 8.24
N ALA A 39 12.07 -7.22 7.52
CA ALA A 39 13.02 -8.24 7.94
C ALA A 39 14.46 -7.69 7.98
N ARG A 40 14.85 -6.86 7.01
CA ARG A 40 16.16 -6.21 7.02
C ARG A 40 16.35 -5.30 8.23
N ILE A 41 15.37 -4.47 8.59
CA ILE A 41 15.54 -3.53 9.71
C ILE A 41 15.61 -4.21 11.09
N LEU A 42 15.04 -5.42 11.22
CA LEU A 42 15.08 -6.21 12.45
C LEU A 42 16.32 -7.10 12.55
N PHE A 43 16.91 -7.50 11.43
CA PHE A 43 18.09 -8.37 11.36
C PHE A 43 19.39 -7.66 10.96
N ASP A 44 19.39 -6.34 10.71
CA ASP A 44 20.61 -5.55 10.49
C ASP A 44 21.34 -5.29 11.81
N GLU A 45 21.68 -6.38 12.50
CA GLU A 45 22.66 -6.38 13.57
C GLU A 45 24.04 -6.45 12.91
N PRO A 46 24.94 -5.48 13.18
CA PRO A 46 26.21 -5.34 12.48
C PRO A 46 27.16 -6.48 12.86
N SER A 47 27.06 -7.60 12.14
CA SER A 47 28.04 -8.70 12.17
C SER A 47 29.33 -8.34 11.41
N GLN A 48 29.81 -7.11 11.59
CA GLN A 48 31.07 -6.57 11.05
C GLN A 48 32.17 -6.49 12.12
N ARG A 49 32.29 -7.51 12.96
CA ARG A 49 33.47 -7.69 13.83
C ARG A 49 33.89 -9.15 13.96
N GLN A 50 34.12 -9.85 12.85
CA GLN A 50 35.05 -10.97 12.89
C GLN A 50 35.74 -11.27 11.55
N GLY A 51 36.99 -10.84 11.43
CA GLY A 51 38.04 -11.61 10.76
C GLY A 51 38.57 -11.11 9.42
N ARG A 52 39.67 -10.34 9.44
CA ARG A 52 40.96 -10.67 8.77
C ARG A 52 41.85 -9.43 8.63
N SER A 53 42.87 -9.35 9.50
CA SER A 53 44.29 -9.20 9.15
C SER A 53 45.10 -9.19 10.43
#